data_AF-A0A929SPA5-F1
#
_entry.id   AF-A0A929SPA5-F1
#
_cell.length_a   1.000
_cell.length_b   1.000
_cell.length_c   1.000
_cell.angle_alpha   90.00
_cell.angle_beta   90.00
_cell.angle_gamma   90.00
#
_symmetry.space_group_name_H-M   'P 1'
#
loop_
_entity.id
_entity.type
_entity.pdbx_description
1 polymer ?
#
loop_
_entity_poly.entity_id
_entity_poly.type
_entity_poly.pdbx_seq_one_letter_code
_entity_poly.pdbx_strand_id
1 'polypeptide(L)'
;MSKTARYCIYAFIIAFCIIAIIVGVNAQFFSTKENDEIPDINISNVVSVDEEVDISNKFMQLFDNKLPQFKEYDNVKKMDLNKNYVYIYSENPQLPNGPYTKKLDGKYDIVAYLPVFNINSEVTNNFNNITMNYFVKMMNDVITNSVANASLTISFTANVNDNILSVAIIAKLKEGDKPQKIMIQGYNYDLINNKEIKVADVLAKNKVDVATANSKIEKVIKKADNTLYKRELANPIYSIDKVTNFILGRNGELYIIYAYGNQSNVYTSEMDIVQI
;
A
#
# COMPACT_ATOMS: atom_id res chain seq x y z
N MET A 1 -54.00 0.33 -13.55
CA MET A 1 -53.43 -0.53 -12.48
C MET A 1 -53.53 0.22 -11.15
N SER A 2 -54.20 -0.34 -10.14
CA SER A 2 -54.41 0.34 -8.85
C SER A 2 -53.10 0.54 -8.11
N LYS A 3 -53.01 1.57 -7.24
CA LYS A 3 -51.81 1.82 -6.41
C LYS A 3 -51.42 0.58 -5.61
N THR A 4 -52.41 -0.14 -5.08
CA THR A 4 -52.23 -1.41 -4.36
C THR A 4 -51.58 -2.48 -5.22
N ALA A 5 -52.00 -2.64 -6.49
CA ALA A 5 -51.42 -3.63 -7.38
C ALA A 5 -49.97 -3.30 -7.77
N ARG A 6 -49.59 -2.02 -7.83
CA ARG A 6 -48.19 -1.60 -8.07
C ARG A 6 -47.30 -1.91 -6.86
N TYR A 7 -47.77 -1.65 -5.64
CA TYR A 7 -47.03 -1.98 -4.43
C TYR A 7 -46.82 -3.49 -4.25
N CYS A 8 -47.82 -4.31 -4.60
CA CYS A 8 -47.67 -5.77 -4.58
C CYS A 8 -46.57 -6.23 -5.56
N ILE A 9 -46.52 -5.68 -6.77
CA ILE A 9 -45.46 -6.05 -7.74
C ILE A 9 -44.07 -5.66 -7.24
N TYR A 10 -43.90 -4.45 -6.69
CA TYR A 10 -42.60 -4.04 -6.16
C TYR A 10 -42.16 -4.90 -4.97
N ALA A 11 -43.09 -5.28 -4.09
CA ALA A 11 -42.80 -6.19 -2.98
C ALA A 11 -42.34 -7.57 -3.48
N PHE A 12 -42.96 -8.11 -4.53
CA PHE A 12 -42.55 -9.39 -5.13
C PHE A 12 -41.16 -9.33 -5.80
N ILE A 13 -40.84 -8.23 -6.50
CA ILE A 13 -39.54 -8.07 -7.14
C ILE A 13 -38.43 -7.98 -6.10
N ILE A 14 -38.63 -7.22 -5.02
CA ILE A 14 -37.66 -7.08 -3.94
C ILE A 14 -37.42 -8.42 -3.23
N ALA A 15 -38.48 -9.18 -2.96
CA ALA A 15 -38.37 -10.50 -2.35
C ALA A 15 -37.58 -11.48 -3.26
N PHE A 16 -37.82 -11.47 -4.57
CA PHE A 16 -37.08 -12.30 -5.51
C PHE A 16 -35.60 -11.93 -5.60
N CYS A 17 -35.27 -10.62 -5.59
CA CYS A 17 -33.88 -10.15 -5.59
C CYS A 17 -33.12 -10.60 -4.35
N ILE A 18 -33.75 -10.57 -3.17
CA ILE A 18 -33.12 -11.03 -1.92
C ILE A 18 -32.83 -12.54 -1.97
N ILE A 19 -33.77 -13.34 -2.49
CA ILE A 19 -33.58 -14.80 -2.63
C ILE A 19 -32.46 -15.10 -3.63
N ALA A 20 -32.36 -14.38 -4.74
CA ALA A 20 -31.31 -14.55 -5.74
C ALA A 20 -29.91 -14.25 -5.15
N ILE A 21 -29.79 -13.21 -4.31
CA ILE A 21 -28.53 -12.88 -3.63
C ILE A 21 -28.14 -13.98 -2.63
N ILE A 22 -29.11 -14.50 -1.86
CA ILE A 22 -28.85 -15.59 -0.88
C ILE A 22 -28.42 -16.88 -1.58
N VAL A 23 -29.05 -17.23 -2.71
CA VAL A 23 -28.65 -18.40 -3.52
C VAL A 23 -27.26 -18.21 -4.14
N GLY A 24 -26.95 -17.00 -4.63
CA GLY A 24 -25.63 -16.68 -5.20
C GLY A 24 -24.50 -16.80 -4.17
N VAL A 25 -24.70 -16.29 -2.96
CA VAL A 25 -23.72 -16.40 -1.86
C VAL A 25 -23.54 -17.86 -1.42
N ASN A 26 -24.62 -18.63 -1.32
CA ASN A 26 -24.54 -20.05 -0.96
C ASN A 26 -23.88 -20.91 -2.05
N ALA A 27 -24.14 -20.65 -3.33
CA ALA A 27 -23.45 -21.37 -4.42
C ALA A 27 -21.94 -21.10 -4.41
N GLN A 28 -21.52 -19.87 -4.08
CA GLN A 28 -20.11 -19.49 -4.01
C GLN A 28 -19.37 -20.07 -2.79
N PHE A 29 -20.08 -20.36 -1.69
CA PHE A 29 -19.51 -20.94 -0.47
C PHE A 29 -19.54 -22.47 -0.41
N PHE A 30 -20.48 -23.15 -1.08
CA PHE A 30 -20.67 -24.61 -0.97
C PHE A 30 -20.13 -25.45 -2.13
N SER A 31 -19.57 -24.85 -3.19
CA SER A 31 -18.98 -25.58 -4.32
C SER A 31 -17.54 -26.08 -4.09
N THR A 32 -16.96 -25.93 -2.91
CA THR A 32 -15.64 -26.51 -2.56
C THR A 32 -15.84 -27.76 -1.70
N LYS A 33 -16.17 -28.89 -2.34
CA LYS A 33 -15.97 -30.23 -1.77
C LYS A 33 -15.44 -31.15 -2.87
N GLU A 34 -14.17 -31.52 -2.77
CA GLU A 34 -13.50 -32.54 -3.58
C GLU A 34 -14.13 -33.92 -3.40
N ASN A 35 -14.15 -34.71 -4.48
CA ASN A 35 -13.97 -36.16 -4.48
C ASN A 35 -13.41 -36.58 -5.85
N ASP A 36 -12.44 -37.48 -5.79
CA ASP A 36 -11.56 -37.96 -6.86
C ASP A 36 -12.21 -38.82 -7.96
N GLU A 37 -11.43 -38.91 -9.05
CA GLU A 37 -11.44 -39.83 -10.22
C GLU A 37 -12.08 -39.36 -11.55
N ILE A 38 -11.24 -39.42 -12.59
CA ILE A 38 -11.25 -38.74 -13.89
C ILE A 38 -12.03 -39.56 -14.95
N PRO A 39 -12.69 -38.91 -15.92
CA PRO A 39 -12.26 -39.12 -17.31
C PRO A 39 -12.12 -37.81 -18.11
N ASP A 40 -11.07 -37.79 -18.93
CA ASP A 40 -10.61 -36.68 -19.78
C ASP A 40 -11.71 -35.92 -20.52
N ILE A 41 -11.92 -34.65 -20.14
CA ILE A 41 -12.50 -33.62 -21.01
C ILE A 41 -11.68 -32.34 -20.84
N ASN A 42 -11.10 -31.92 -21.96
CA ASN A 42 -10.29 -30.73 -22.14
C ASN A 42 -11.12 -29.47 -21.83
N ILE A 43 -10.98 -28.91 -20.62
CA ILE A 43 -11.58 -27.63 -20.23
C ILE A 43 -10.45 -26.67 -19.85
N SER A 44 -9.90 -26.03 -20.88
CA SER A 44 -9.31 -24.71 -20.77
C SER A 44 -10.38 -23.73 -20.25
N ASN A 45 -10.22 -23.33 -18.99
CA ASN A 45 -10.52 -22.01 -18.40
C ASN A 45 -10.91 -22.15 -16.92
N VAL A 46 -9.97 -22.65 -16.11
CA VAL A 46 -9.88 -22.16 -14.73
C VAL A 46 -9.37 -20.73 -14.85
N VAL A 47 -10.19 -19.74 -14.47
CA VAL A 47 -9.69 -18.38 -14.27
C VAL A 47 -8.77 -18.44 -13.06
N SER A 48 -7.49 -18.70 -13.31
CA SER A 48 -6.44 -18.53 -12.31
C SER A 48 -6.44 -17.06 -11.93
N VAL A 49 -6.82 -16.73 -10.70
CA VAL A 49 -6.50 -15.42 -10.13
C VAL A 49 -4.98 -15.30 -10.18
N ASP A 50 -4.47 -14.31 -10.89
CA ASP A 50 -3.04 -14.08 -11.00
C ASP A 50 -2.48 -13.77 -9.60
N GLU A 51 -1.56 -14.61 -9.13
CA GLU A 51 -0.91 -14.53 -7.81
C GLU A 51 -0.36 -13.11 -7.54
N GLU A 52 0.08 -12.41 -8.58
CA GLU A 52 0.60 -11.06 -8.52
C GLU A 52 -0.47 -9.99 -8.24
N VAL A 53 -1.66 -10.15 -8.84
CA VAL A 53 -2.82 -9.27 -8.58
C VAL A 53 -3.25 -9.42 -7.12
N ASP A 54 -3.19 -10.63 -6.57
CA ASP A 54 -3.49 -10.89 -5.15
C ASP A 54 -2.43 -10.25 -4.23
N ILE A 55 -1.13 -10.38 -4.55
CA ILE A 55 -0.04 -9.73 -3.80
C ILE A 55 -0.21 -8.20 -3.78
N SER A 56 -0.46 -7.60 -4.94
CA SER A 56 -0.65 -6.15 -5.04
C SER A 56 -1.86 -5.68 -4.22
N ASN A 57 -2.97 -6.41 -4.26
CA ASN A 57 -4.15 -6.10 -3.45
C ASN A 57 -3.87 -6.21 -1.95
N LYS A 58 -3.21 -7.29 -1.51
CA LYS A 58 -2.80 -7.47 -0.11
C LYS A 58 -1.89 -6.34 0.36
N PHE A 59 -0.91 -5.96 -0.46
CA PHE A 59 -0.02 -4.85 -0.18
C PHE A 59 -0.79 -3.54 -0.01
N MET A 60 -1.73 -3.23 -0.91
CA MET A 60 -2.53 -2.00 -0.82
C MET A 60 -3.44 -1.97 0.41
N GLN A 61 -3.86 -3.13 0.94
CA GLN A 61 -4.64 -3.23 2.18
C GLN A 61 -3.82 -2.97 3.46
N LEU A 62 -2.50 -2.88 3.37
CA LEU A 62 -1.66 -2.49 4.50
C LEU A 62 -1.86 -1.03 4.91
N PHE A 63 -2.24 -0.16 3.96
CA PHE A 63 -2.40 1.29 4.15
C PHE A 63 -3.72 1.66 4.84
N ASP A 64 -3.84 1.27 6.10
CA ASP A 64 -5.04 1.44 6.92
C ASP A 64 -5.00 2.67 7.85
N ASN A 65 -3.93 3.47 7.79
CA ASN A 65 -3.71 4.66 8.59
C ASN A 65 -3.69 4.39 10.11
N LYS A 66 -3.32 3.19 10.54
CA LYS A 66 -3.20 2.84 11.96
C LYS A 66 -1.76 2.75 12.39
N LEU A 67 -1.49 3.24 13.59
CA LEU A 67 -0.21 3.03 14.26
C LEU A 67 -0.22 1.65 14.94
N PRO A 68 0.91 0.92 14.92
CA PRO A 68 1.02 -0.33 15.64
C PRO A 68 1.07 -0.06 17.15
N GLN A 69 0.86 -1.10 17.95
CA GLN A 69 1.20 -1.02 19.36
C GLN A 69 2.71 -1.14 19.53
N PHE A 70 3.27 -0.21 20.29
CA PHE A 70 4.69 -0.20 20.61
C PHE A 70 4.91 -0.71 22.03
N LYS A 71 5.87 -1.63 22.20
CA LYS A 71 6.51 -1.83 23.50
C LYS A 71 7.52 -0.71 23.74
N GLU A 72 7.96 -0.55 24.99
CA GLU A 72 9.05 0.36 25.30
C GLU A 72 10.42 -0.25 24.98
N TYR A 73 11.36 0.62 24.58
CA TYR A 73 12.72 0.28 24.20
C TYR A 73 13.70 1.16 24.97
N ASP A 74 14.47 0.57 25.88
CA ASP A 74 15.35 1.31 26.81
C ASP A 74 16.37 2.22 26.10
N ASN A 75 16.84 1.81 24.93
CA ASN A 75 17.90 2.50 24.18
C ASN A 75 17.37 3.46 23.10
N VAL A 76 16.05 3.64 23.00
CA VAL A 76 15.43 4.52 22.00
C VAL A 76 14.90 5.78 22.67
N LYS A 77 15.56 6.91 22.40
CA LYS A 77 15.14 8.21 22.93
C LYS A 77 14.09 8.84 22.03
N LYS A 78 12.92 9.15 22.60
CA LYS A 78 11.87 9.93 21.93
C LYS A 78 12.25 11.42 21.92
N MET A 79 11.91 12.15 20.86
CA MET A 79 12.10 13.62 20.80
C MET A 79 11.05 14.34 21.66
N ASP A 80 9.79 13.95 21.53
CA ASP A 80 8.67 14.36 22.38
C ASP A 80 8.22 13.16 23.22
N LEU A 81 8.42 13.25 24.54
CA LEU A 81 8.10 12.16 25.48
C LEU A 81 6.61 11.84 25.57
N ASN A 82 5.73 12.76 25.15
CA ASN A 82 4.28 12.56 25.18
C ASN A 82 3.75 11.84 23.93
N LYS A 83 4.61 11.58 22.94
CA LYS A 83 4.25 10.93 21.68
C LYS A 83 4.95 9.59 21.56
N ASN A 84 4.34 8.65 20.84
CA ASN A 84 4.94 7.36 20.58
C ASN A 84 6.11 7.49 19.58
N TYR A 85 6.82 6.38 19.28
CA TYR A 85 7.97 6.38 18.36
C TYR A 85 7.64 6.87 16.94
N VAL A 86 6.39 6.69 16.52
CA VAL A 86 5.79 7.35 15.36
C VAL A 86 4.44 7.90 15.80
N TYR A 87 4.09 9.08 15.32
CA TYR A 87 2.77 9.68 15.49
C TYR A 87 2.32 10.32 14.18
N ILE A 88 1.04 10.67 14.06
CA ILE A 88 0.53 11.35 12.86
C ILE A 88 0.40 12.84 13.17
N TYR A 89 0.99 13.67 12.31
CA TYR A 89 0.81 15.11 12.38
C TYR A 89 -0.67 15.46 12.18
N SER A 90 -1.24 16.19 13.13
CA SER A 90 -2.61 16.67 13.11
C SER A 90 -2.65 18.13 13.53
N GLU A 91 -3.35 18.97 12.76
CA GLU A 91 -3.63 20.36 13.11
C GLU A 91 -4.89 20.49 13.96
N ASN A 92 -5.67 19.40 14.10
CA ASN A 92 -6.89 19.40 14.88
C ASN A 92 -6.61 18.81 16.27
N PRO A 93 -6.56 19.63 17.35
CA PRO A 93 -6.29 19.14 18.70
C PRO A 93 -7.33 18.15 19.22
N GLN A 94 -8.54 18.14 18.65
CA GLN A 94 -9.63 17.22 19.03
C GLN A 94 -9.49 15.85 18.37
N LEU A 95 -8.66 15.74 17.32
CA LEU A 95 -8.35 14.50 16.62
C LEU A 95 -6.83 14.28 16.65
N PRO A 96 -6.26 13.92 17.82
CA PRO A 96 -4.86 13.54 17.89
C PRO A 96 -4.61 12.35 16.96
N ASN A 97 -3.53 12.40 16.18
CA ASN A 97 -3.23 11.48 15.09
C ASN A 97 -4.28 11.41 13.96
N GLY A 98 -5.17 12.41 13.87
CA GLY A 98 -6.11 12.56 12.75
C GLY A 98 -5.44 13.06 11.47
N PRO A 99 -6.15 13.01 10.34
CA PRO A 99 -5.62 13.51 9.08
C PRO A 99 -5.59 15.04 9.05
N TYR A 100 -4.62 15.59 8.33
CA TYR A 100 -4.74 16.92 7.77
C TYR A 100 -5.79 16.92 6.67
N THR A 101 -6.71 17.89 6.70
CA THR A 101 -7.71 18.05 5.65
C THR A 101 -7.74 19.49 5.14
N LYS A 102 -7.83 19.65 3.82
CA LYS A 102 -8.00 20.97 3.21
C LYS A 102 -8.75 20.85 1.90
N LYS A 103 -9.80 21.66 1.77
CA LYS A 103 -10.69 21.63 0.61
C LYS A 103 -10.93 23.04 0.10
N LEU A 104 -10.98 23.17 -1.22
CA LEU A 104 -11.44 24.35 -1.92
C LEU A 104 -12.28 23.90 -3.11
N ASP A 105 -13.58 24.17 -3.04
CA ASP A 105 -14.54 23.72 -4.05
C ASP A 105 -14.14 24.17 -5.45
N GLY A 106 -14.22 23.26 -6.42
CA GLY A 106 -13.78 23.51 -7.78
C GLY A 106 -12.27 23.47 -8.01
N LYS A 107 -11.45 23.30 -6.95
CA LYS A 107 -9.98 23.28 -7.04
C LYS A 107 -9.32 22.05 -6.45
N TYR A 108 -9.51 21.76 -5.17
CA TYR A 108 -8.84 20.61 -4.57
C TYR A 108 -9.58 20.04 -3.36
N ASP A 109 -9.37 18.75 -3.11
CA ASP A 109 -9.77 18.03 -1.90
C ASP A 109 -8.57 17.19 -1.42
N ILE A 110 -8.02 17.55 -0.26
CA ILE A 110 -6.81 16.95 0.31
C ILE A 110 -7.16 16.28 1.63
N VAL A 111 -6.81 15.00 1.75
CA VAL A 111 -6.86 14.22 3.00
C VAL A 111 -5.52 13.53 3.18
N ALA A 112 -4.78 13.85 4.24
CA ALA A 112 -3.42 13.38 4.42
C ALA A 112 -3.15 12.90 5.85
N TYR A 113 -2.78 11.64 6.00
CA TYR A 113 -2.17 11.10 7.21
C TYR A 113 -0.65 11.15 7.06
N LEU A 114 -0.01 12.07 7.78
CA LEU A 114 1.43 12.32 7.69
C LEU A 114 2.14 11.73 8.92
N PRO A 115 2.73 10.53 8.83
CA PRO A 115 3.49 9.99 9.94
C PRO A 115 4.79 10.77 10.15
N VAL A 116 5.13 10.96 11.42
CA VAL A 116 6.35 11.62 11.88
C VAL A 116 7.07 10.66 12.80
N PHE A 117 8.32 10.34 12.45
CA PHE A 117 9.19 9.60 13.34
C PHE A 117 9.60 10.52 14.49
N ASN A 118 9.32 10.08 15.72
CA ASN A 118 9.58 10.81 16.96
C ASN A 118 10.80 10.23 17.70
N ILE A 119 11.73 9.62 16.97
CA ILE A 119 12.96 9.06 17.53
C ILE A 119 14.08 10.07 17.33
N ASN A 120 14.87 10.31 18.38
CA ASN A 120 16.04 11.16 18.33
C ASN A 120 17.21 10.40 17.68
N SER A 121 17.22 10.35 16.35
CA SER A 121 18.26 9.73 15.53
C SER A 121 18.40 10.48 14.21
N GLU A 122 19.62 10.56 13.68
CA GLU A 122 19.88 11.13 12.36
C GLU A 122 19.11 10.39 11.25
N VAL A 123 18.98 9.07 11.38
CA VAL A 123 18.26 8.23 10.43
C VAL A 123 16.78 8.64 10.34
N THR A 124 16.10 8.76 11.49
CA THR A 124 14.68 9.12 11.52
C THR A 124 14.44 10.59 11.18
N ASN A 125 15.41 11.46 11.49
CA ASN A 125 15.39 12.84 11.00
C ASN A 125 15.47 12.88 9.47
N ASN A 126 16.32 12.06 8.85
CA ASN A 126 16.38 11.93 7.40
C ASN A 126 15.06 11.40 6.81
N PHE A 127 14.43 10.39 7.43
CA PHE A 127 13.11 9.91 6.99
C PHE A 127 12.03 11.00 7.04
N ASN A 128 12.03 11.82 8.10
CA ASN A 128 11.13 12.97 8.19
C ASN A 128 11.43 14.01 7.10
N ASN A 129 12.71 14.30 6.82
CA ASN A 129 13.12 15.22 5.77
C ASN A 129 12.68 14.74 4.38
N ILE A 130 12.86 13.45 4.07
CA ILE A 130 12.37 12.83 2.83
C ILE A 130 10.85 12.96 2.75
N THR A 131 10.14 12.69 3.85
CA THR A 131 8.67 12.81 3.91
C THR A 131 8.21 14.24 3.61
N MET A 132 8.88 15.25 4.19
CA MET A 132 8.61 16.65 3.93
C MET A 132 8.86 17.03 2.46
N ASN A 133 10.00 16.59 1.91
CA ASN A 133 10.42 16.94 0.55
C ASN A 133 9.55 16.34 -0.54
N TYR A 134 8.91 15.20 -0.28
CA TYR A 134 8.04 14.54 -1.27
C TYR A 134 6.57 14.76 -1.00
N PHE A 135 6.07 14.37 0.18
CA PHE A 135 4.63 14.32 0.45
C PHE A 135 4.08 15.70 0.83
N VAL A 136 4.75 16.42 1.73
CA VAL A 136 4.30 17.77 2.11
C VAL A 136 4.50 18.76 0.98
N LYS A 137 5.62 18.65 0.24
CA LYS A 137 5.81 19.41 -0.99
C LYS A 137 4.69 19.14 -2.01
N MET A 138 4.30 17.88 -2.22
CA MET A 138 3.19 17.53 -3.11
C MET A 138 1.87 18.17 -2.67
N MET A 139 1.56 18.16 -1.37
CA MET A 139 0.38 18.86 -0.84
C MET A 139 0.43 20.35 -1.13
N ASN A 140 1.57 20.99 -0.88
CA ASN A 140 1.76 22.41 -1.16
C ASN A 140 1.61 22.71 -2.65
N ASP A 141 2.20 21.91 -3.53
CA ASP A 141 2.10 22.07 -4.98
C ASP A 141 0.63 21.98 -5.45
N VAL A 142 -0.18 21.08 -4.88
CA VAL A 142 -1.62 21.01 -5.17
C VAL A 142 -2.34 22.27 -4.66
N ILE A 143 -2.03 22.75 -3.45
CA ILE A 143 -2.66 23.93 -2.88
C ILE A 143 -2.34 25.19 -3.71
N THR A 144 -1.10 25.36 -4.15
CA THR A 144 -0.65 26.59 -4.83
C THR A 144 -0.93 26.57 -6.32
N ASN A 145 -0.84 25.41 -6.98
CA ASN A 145 -0.80 25.32 -8.44
C ASN A 145 -2.01 24.61 -9.06
N SER A 146 -2.95 24.07 -8.26
CA SER A 146 -4.07 23.33 -8.85
C SER A 146 -4.98 24.25 -9.68
N VAL A 147 -5.06 23.94 -10.97
CA VAL A 147 -5.90 24.62 -11.97
C VAL A 147 -7.18 23.86 -12.31
N ALA A 148 -7.35 22.65 -11.78
CA ALA A 148 -8.48 21.75 -12.02
C ALA A 148 -8.87 21.02 -10.72
N ASN A 149 -10.04 20.37 -10.66
CA ASN A 149 -10.43 19.56 -9.50
C ASN A 149 -9.41 18.45 -9.21
N ALA A 150 -8.54 18.68 -8.22
CA ALA A 150 -7.52 17.74 -7.79
C ALA A 150 -7.95 17.01 -6.51
N SER A 151 -7.86 15.69 -6.49
CA SER A 151 -8.01 14.88 -5.28
C SER A 151 -6.64 14.32 -4.88
N LEU A 152 -6.18 14.66 -3.68
CA LEU A 152 -4.94 14.12 -3.10
C LEU A 152 -5.28 13.35 -1.83
N THR A 153 -4.99 12.06 -1.82
CA THR A 153 -5.08 11.23 -0.63
C THR A 153 -3.67 10.75 -0.26
N ILE A 154 -3.26 10.99 0.99
CA ILE A 154 -2.01 10.44 1.54
C ILE A 154 -2.39 9.51 2.69
N SER A 155 -2.00 8.24 2.55
CA SER A 155 -2.20 7.20 3.55
C SER A 155 -0.87 6.61 3.99
N PHE A 156 -0.84 5.96 5.14
CA PHE A 156 0.34 5.25 5.62
C PHE A 156 -0.01 3.86 6.15
N THR A 157 1.03 3.04 6.26
CA THR A 157 1.06 1.81 7.06
C THR A 157 2.26 1.87 7.98
N ALA A 158 2.13 1.30 9.18
CA ALA A 158 3.24 1.18 10.13
C ALA A 158 3.16 -0.16 10.87
N ASN A 159 4.25 -0.92 10.86
CA ASN A 159 4.35 -2.24 11.48
C ASN A 159 5.63 -2.33 12.32
N VAL A 160 5.62 -3.14 13.37
CA VAL A 160 6.82 -3.48 14.15
C VAL A 160 6.98 -4.99 14.13
N ASN A 161 8.07 -5.48 13.53
CA ASN A 161 8.39 -6.91 13.44
C ASN A 161 9.83 -7.15 13.92
N ASP A 162 9.99 -7.93 14.99
CA ASP A 162 11.29 -8.21 15.64
C ASP A 162 12.15 -6.95 15.85
N ASN A 163 11.54 -5.92 16.42
CA ASN A 163 12.14 -4.61 16.68
C ASN A 163 12.49 -3.78 15.42
N ILE A 164 12.07 -4.21 14.23
CA ILE A 164 12.14 -3.38 13.03
C ILE A 164 10.83 -2.62 12.91
N LEU A 165 10.90 -1.28 12.98
CA LEU A 165 9.80 -0.38 12.65
C LEU A 165 9.82 -0.12 11.15
N SER A 166 8.80 -0.62 10.45
CA SER A 166 8.58 -0.36 9.03
C SER A 166 7.42 0.61 8.85
N VAL A 167 7.63 1.70 8.12
CA VAL A 167 6.59 2.69 7.79
C VAL A 167 6.61 2.90 6.29
N ALA A 168 5.44 2.86 5.66
CA ALA A 168 5.29 3.26 4.26
C ALA A 168 4.23 4.34 4.13
N ILE A 169 4.50 5.31 3.25
CA ILE A 169 3.57 6.38 2.90
C ILE A 169 3.23 6.24 1.42
N ILE A 170 1.93 6.29 1.10
CA ILE A 170 1.42 6.30 -0.27
C ILE A 170 0.60 7.57 -0.51
N ALA A 171 0.92 8.27 -1.58
CA ALA A 171 0.13 9.38 -2.10
C ALA A 171 -0.57 8.96 -3.39
N LYS A 172 -1.85 9.31 -3.52
CA LYS A 172 -2.64 9.15 -4.73
C LYS A 172 -3.16 10.52 -5.15
N LEU A 173 -2.78 10.98 -6.34
CA LEU A 173 -3.14 12.27 -6.91
C LEU A 173 -3.94 12.07 -8.20
N LYS A 174 -5.17 12.59 -8.23
CA LYS A 174 -6.04 12.62 -9.41
C LYS A 174 -6.33 14.08 -9.78
N GLU A 175 -5.93 14.50 -10.97
CA GLU A 175 -6.09 15.88 -11.44
C GLU A 175 -7.06 15.94 -12.64
N GLY A 176 -8.35 16.22 -12.40
CA GLY A 176 -9.36 16.20 -13.46
C GLY A 176 -9.35 14.89 -14.24
N ASP A 177 -9.26 14.97 -15.57
CA ASP A 177 -9.28 13.79 -16.45
C ASP A 177 -7.93 13.07 -16.57
N LYS A 178 -6.84 13.62 -16.02
CA LYS A 178 -5.51 12.99 -16.08
C LYS A 178 -5.51 11.64 -15.35
N PRO A 179 -4.71 10.64 -15.78
CA PRO A 179 -4.53 9.40 -15.03
C PRO A 179 -4.12 9.67 -13.58
N GLN A 180 -4.55 8.79 -12.67
CA GLN A 180 -4.14 8.89 -11.27
C GLN A 180 -2.64 8.59 -11.15
N LYS A 181 -1.95 9.47 -10.44
CA LYS A 181 -0.54 9.35 -10.09
C LYS A 181 -0.41 8.78 -8.69
N ILE A 182 0.58 7.91 -8.49
CA ILE A 182 0.91 7.30 -7.22
C ILE A 182 2.37 7.57 -6.90
N MET A 183 2.66 7.85 -5.65
CA MET A 183 4.01 7.91 -5.08
C MET A 183 4.03 7.09 -3.80
N ILE A 184 5.07 6.29 -3.62
CA ILE A 184 5.22 5.44 -2.46
C ILE A 184 6.65 5.45 -1.95
N GLN A 185 6.80 5.57 -0.62
CA GLN A 185 8.09 5.55 0.05
C GLN A 185 8.00 4.71 1.33
N GLY A 186 8.84 3.69 1.41
CA GLY A 186 9.06 2.86 2.58
C GLY A 186 10.29 3.31 3.38
N TYR A 187 10.23 3.10 4.69
CA TYR A 187 11.29 3.38 5.66
C TYR A 187 11.37 2.20 6.63
N ASN A 188 12.58 1.77 6.99
CA ASN A 188 12.79 0.65 7.90
C ASN A 188 13.87 1.01 8.92
N TYR A 189 13.50 0.98 10.21
CA TYR A 189 14.35 1.40 11.32
C TYR A 189 14.54 0.27 12.32
N ASP A 190 15.78 0.05 12.75
CA ASP A 190 16.13 -0.86 13.83
C ASP A 190 15.96 -0.17 15.20
N LEU A 191 14.91 -0.55 15.94
CA LEU A 191 14.61 0.00 17.28
C LEU A 191 15.61 -0.46 18.36
N ILE A 192 16.56 -1.34 18.06
CA ILE A 192 17.59 -1.76 19.02
C ILE A 192 18.92 -1.10 18.70
N ASN A 193 19.31 -1.11 17.42
CA ASN A 193 20.64 -0.70 16.99
C ASN A 193 20.70 0.74 16.45
N ASN A 194 19.57 1.45 16.44
CA ASN A 194 19.47 2.85 15.98
C ASN A 194 20.01 3.09 14.56
N LYS A 195 19.73 2.17 13.64
CA LYS A 195 20.19 2.23 12.25
C LYS A 195 19.04 2.02 11.27
N GLU A 196 19.25 2.49 10.04
CA GLU A 196 18.42 2.08 8.91
C GLU A 196 18.65 0.61 8.60
N ILE A 197 17.56 -0.12 8.35
CA ILE A 197 17.60 -1.51 7.90
C ILE A 197 17.68 -1.54 6.38
N LYS A 198 18.63 -2.31 5.85
CA LYS A 198 18.71 -2.59 4.41
C LYS A 198 18.02 -3.91 4.11
N VAL A 199 17.60 -4.09 2.85
CA VAL A 199 16.93 -5.34 2.43
C VAL A 199 17.81 -6.57 2.70
N ALA A 200 19.13 -6.45 2.57
CA ALA A 200 20.08 -7.52 2.85
C ALA A 200 20.04 -7.98 4.32
N ASP A 201 19.82 -7.06 5.28
CA ASP A 201 19.68 -7.41 6.70
C ASP A 201 18.43 -8.28 6.92
N VAL A 202 17.33 -7.95 6.22
CA VAL A 202 16.06 -8.69 6.30
C VAL A 202 16.21 -10.09 5.69
N LEU A 203 16.83 -10.20 4.52
CA LEU A 203 17.05 -11.50 3.86
C LEU A 203 17.93 -12.43 4.69
N ALA A 204 19.03 -11.89 5.25
CA ALA A 204 19.93 -12.65 6.12
C ALA A 204 19.19 -13.18 7.35
N LYS A 205 18.37 -12.34 7.99
CA LYS A 205 17.55 -12.72 9.14
C LYS A 205 16.52 -13.79 8.79
N ASN A 206 15.86 -13.67 7.63
CA ASN A 206 14.86 -14.63 7.16
C ASN A 206 15.48 -15.89 6.53
N LYS A 207 16.82 -15.99 6.49
CA LYS A 207 17.57 -17.08 5.84
C LYS A 207 17.20 -17.27 4.37
N VAL A 208 16.89 -16.17 3.68
CA VAL A 208 16.60 -16.16 2.24
C VAL A 208 17.88 -15.88 1.48
N ASP A 209 18.22 -16.77 0.57
CA ASP A 209 19.38 -16.60 -0.30
C ASP A 209 19.15 -15.49 -1.35
N VAL A 210 20.21 -14.72 -1.64
CA VAL A 210 20.19 -13.60 -2.59
C VAL A 210 19.77 -14.03 -3.99
N ALA A 211 20.20 -15.20 -4.47
CA ALA A 211 19.81 -15.70 -5.79
C ALA A 211 18.32 -16.07 -5.82
N THR A 212 17.80 -16.60 -4.71
CA THR A 212 16.36 -16.89 -4.57
C THR A 212 15.53 -15.60 -4.64
N ALA A 213 15.95 -14.55 -3.92
CA ALA A 213 15.27 -13.25 -3.97
C ALA A 213 15.31 -12.62 -5.38
N ASN A 214 16.48 -12.63 -6.03
CA ASN A 214 16.63 -12.13 -7.41
C ASN A 214 15.77 -12.91 -8.41
N SER A 215 15.69 -14.24 -8.28
CA SER A 215 14.83 -15.08 -9.14
C SER A 215 13.35 -14.73 -8.99
N LYS A 216 12.88 -14.46 -7.77
CA LYS A 216 11.51 -13.97 -7.53
C LYS A 216 11.26 -12.62 -8.17
N ILE A 217 12.19 -11.67 -8.03
CA ILE A 217 12.09 -10.36 -8.68
C ILE A 217 12.01 -10.54 -10.20
N GLU A 218 12.95 -11.27 -10.80
CA GLU A 218 12.99 -11.49 -12.25
C GLU A 218 11.69 -12.12 -12.78
N LYS A 219 11.11 -13.08 -12.05
CA LYS A 219 9.83 -13.70 -12.40
C LYS A 219 8.68 -12.68 -12.45
N VAL A 220 8.58 -11.80 -11.44
CA VAL A 220 7.53 -10.77 -11.39
C VAL A 220 7.73 -9.75 -12.51
N ILE A 221 8.95 -9.22 -12.67
CA ILE A 221 9.22 -8.21 -13.69
C ILE A 221 9.00 -8.75 -15.11
N LYS A 222 9.36 -10.02 -15.38
CA LYS A 222 9.09 -10.69 -16.66
C LYS A 222 7.61 -10.82 -16.99
N LYS A 223 6.75 -11.03 -15.99
CA LYS A 223 5.29 -11.09 -16.19
C LYS A 223 4.70 -9.71 -16.44
N ALA A 224 5.19 -8.70 -15.73
CA ALA A 224 4.76 -7.31 -15.87
C ALA A 224 5.22 -6.67 -17.20
N ASP A 225 6.24 -7.23 -17.85
CA ASP A 225 6.74 -6.81 -19.17
C ASP A 225 5.68 -7.04 -20.27
N ASN A 226 4.74 -6.10 -20.36
CA ASN A 226 3.72 -6.05 -21.40
C ASN A 226 4.17 -5.15 -22.56
N THR A 227 3.46 -5.20 -23.69
CA THR A 227 3.81 -4.42 -24.90
C THR A 227 3.71 -2.91 -24.72
N LEU A 228 3.09 -2.41 -23.64
CA LEU A 228 2.84 -1.00 -23.39
C LEU A 228 3.94 -0.34 -22.54
N TYR A 229 4.56 -1.06 -21.60
CA TYR A 229 5.67 -0.58 -20.79
C TYR A 229 6.76 -1.63 -20.61
N LYS A 230 7.73 -1.62 -21.54
CA LYS A 230 8.81 -2.60 -21.51
C LYS A 230 9.70 -2.45 -20.28
N ARG A 231 9.92 -3.55 -19.57
CA ARG A 231 10.85 -3.60 -18.44
C ARG A 231 12.21 -4.10 -18.94
N GLU A 232 13.23 -3.26 -18.87
CA GLU A 232 14.60 -3.66 -19.22
C GLU A 232 15.19 -4.55 -18.11
N LEU A 233 14.93 -5.86 -18.13
CA LEU A 233 15.37 -6.80 -17.08
C LEU A 233 16.88 -6.79 -16.78
N ALA A 234 17.70 -6.39 -17.75
CA ALA A 234 19.14 -6.22 -17.57
C ALA A 234 19.52 -4.97 -16.75
N ASN A 235 18.55 -4.09 -16.47
CA ASN A 235 18.77 -2.88 -15.70
C ASN A 235 19.10 -3.25 -14.25
N PRO A 236 20.24 -2.78 -13.70
CA PRO A 236 20.65 -3.10 -12.33
C PRO A 236 19.63 -2.75 -11.25
N ILE A 237 18.67 -1.84 -11.54
CA ILE A 237 17.60 -1.49 -10.58
C ILE A 237 16.81 -2.70 -10.09
N TYR A 238 16.72 -3.78 -10.87
CA TYR A 238 15.98 -5.00 -10.50
C TYR A 238 16.82 -6.00 -9.69
N SER A 239 18.06 -5.65 -9.35
CA SER A 239 18.87 -6.47 -8.46
C SER A 239 18.59 -6.13 -7.01
N ILE A 240 18.53 -7.17 -6.16
CA ILE A 240 18.26 -7.04 -4.74
C ILE A 240 19.26 -6.12 -4.01
N ASP A 241 20.50 -6.01 -4.49
CA ASP A 241 21.51 -5.13 -3.91
C ASP A 241 21.24 -3.64 -4.18
N LYS A 242 20.35 -3.32 -5.15
CA LYS A 242 19.91 -1.95 -5.48
C LYS A 242 18.57 -1.58 -4.85
N VAL A 243 17.91 -2.50 -4.17
CA VAL A 243 16.61 -2.24 -3.54
C VAL A 243 16.79 -1.28 -2.37
N THR A 244 16.11 -0.13 -2.49
CA THR A 244 16.06 0.92 -1.47
C THR A 244 14.65 1.15 -0.94
N ASN A 245 13.62 0.75 -1.70
CA ASN A 245 12.22 0.91 -1.33
C ASN A 245 11.57 -0.44 -1.05
N PHE A 246 11.41 -0.76 0.23
CA PHE A 246 10.77 -1.99 0.69
C PHE A 246 10.12 -1.74 2.05
N ILE A 247 9.21 -2.63 2.46
CA ILE A 247 8.64 -2.63 3.82
C ILE A 247 8.42 -4.04 4.33
N LEU A 248 8.24 -4.15 5.65
CA LEU A 248 7.69 -5.34 6.28
C LEU A 248 6.18 -5.19 6.50
N GLY A 249 5.44 -6.20 6.06
CA GLY A 249 4.00 -6.33 6.29
C GLY A 249 3.64 -6.57 7.76
N ARG A 250 2.35 -6.79 8.01
CA ARG A 250 1.84 -6.99 9.39
C ARG A 250 2.45 -8.20 10.08
N ASN A 251 2.84 -9.24 9.34
CA ASN A 251 3.43 -10.46 9.88
C ASN A 251 4.91 -10.61 9.49
N GLY A 252 5.57 -9.52 9.08
CA GLY A 252 6.98 -9.52 8.71
C GLY A 252 7.26 -9.94 7.26
N GLU A 253 6.23 -10.06 6.42
CA GLU A 253 6.40 -10.33 4.98
C GLU A 253 7.19 -9.21 4.32
N LEU A 254 8.20 -9.56 3.51
CA LEU A 254 9.03 -8.58 2.82
C LEU A 254 8.38 -8.20 1.49
N TYR A 255 7.97 -6.94 1.36
CA TYR A 255 7.49 -6.35 0.11
C TYR A 255 8.54 -5.40 -0.47
N ILE A 256 9.00 -5.68 -1.68
CA ILE A 256 9.88 -4.81 -2.47
C ILE A 256 9.01 -4.04 -3.47
N ILE A 257 9.28 -2.74 -3.60
CA ILE A 257 8.43 -1.81 -4.32
C ILE A 257 9.20 -1.17 -5.47
N TYR A 258 8.83 -1.52 -6.70
CA TYR A 258 9.34 -0.88 -7.92
C TYR A 258 8.30 0.09 -8.47
N ALA A 259 8.39 1.36 -8.07
CA ALA A 259 7.55 2.41 -8.62
C ALA A 259 8.26 3.05 -9.83
N TYR A 260 7.71 2.88 -11.03
CA TYR A 260 8.38 3.30 -12.26
C TYR A 260 8.36 4.79 -12.48
N GLY A 261 9.54 5.42 -12.59
CA GLY A 261 9.63 6.87 -12.62
C GLY A 261 9.85 7.48 -11.23
N ASN A 262 9.98 6.71 -10.13
CA ASN A 262 10.39 7.28 -8.84
C ASN A 262 11.89 7.67 -8.75
N GLN A 263 12.61 7.74 -9.87
CA GLN A 263 13.94 8.33 -9.88
C GLN A 263 13.80 9.86 -9.86
N SER A 264 13.93 10.45 -8.67
CA SER A 264 13.88 11.90 -8.40
C SER A 264 12.55 12.58 -8.81
N ASN A 265 11.60 12.69 -7.87
CA ASN A 265 10.41 13.55 -7.99
C ASN A 265 9.43 13.24 -9.14
N VAL A 266 9.49 12.05 -9.74
CA VAL A 266 8.60 11.71 -10.86
C VAL A 266 7.52 10.72 -10.40
N TYR A 267 6.28 11.10 -10.67
CA TYR A 267 5.07 10.36 -10.34
C TYR A 267 4.94 9.13 -11.24
N THR A 268 4.35 8.06 -10.72
CA THR A 268 4.04 6.88 -11.53
C THR A 268 2.54 6.58 -11.59
N SER A 269 2.07 6.03 -12.71
CA SER A 269 0.79 5.31 -12.77
C SER A 269 0.96 3.81 -12.58
N GLU A 270 2.21 3.32 -12.51
CA GLU A 270 2.57 1.91 -12.51
C GLU A 270 3.58 1.56 -11.41
N MET A 271 3.34 0.44 -10.73
CA MET A 271 4.29 -0.13 -9.79
C MET A 271 4.24 -1.65 -9.84
N ASP A 272 5.38 -2.28 -9.64
CA ASP A 272 5.46 -3.73 -9.45
C ASP A 272 5.80 -4.01 -7.98
N ILE A 273 5.05 -4.92 -7.37
CA ILE A 273 5.20 -5.31 -5.97
C ILE A 273 5.69 -6.75 -5.94
N VAL A 274 6.87 -6.97 -5.34
CA VAL A 274 7.45 -8.30 -5.18
C VAL A 274 7.39 -8.69 -3.71
N GLN A 275 6.68 -9.79 -3.41
CA GLN A 275 6.73 -10.40 -2.08
C GLN A 275 7.81 -11.50 -2.05
N ILE A 276 8.75 -11.40 -1.10
CA ILE A 276 9.83 -12.38 -0.91
C ILE A 276 9.47 -13.39 0.17
#